data_AF-A0A3D0DDX0-F1
#
_entry.id   AF-A0A3D0DDX0-F1
#
_cell.length_a   1.000
_cell.length_b   1.000
_cell.length_c   1.000
_cell.angle_alpha   90.00
_cell.angle_beta   90.00
_cell.angle_gamma   90.00
#
_symmetry.space_group_name_H-M   'P 1'
#
loop_
_entity.id
_entity.type
_entity.pdbx_description
1 polymer ?
#
loop_
_entity_poly.entity_id
_entity_poly.type
_entity_poly.pdbx_seq_one_letter_code
_entity_poly.pdbx_strand_id
1 'polypeptide(L)'
;MNSDLSGAVLQVAAMMELAARTAPKTRGEDFIKTMIVSGERLRELSENMVKFGAVRKKGGFDRDGSNVAASSAVLLVGLKDAKAAGLNCGACGYPNCEALKEAPAVDIEF
;
A
#
# COMPACT_ATOMS: atom_id res chain seq x y z
N MET A 1 23.21 -7.33 -12.64
CA MET A 1 22.07 -8.02 -12.00
C MET A 1 21.71 -9.20 -12.87
N ASN A 2 21.72 -10.42 -12.33
CA ASN A 2 21.38 -11.64 -13.07
C ASN A 2 19.94 -11.52 -13.60
N SER A 3 19.80 -11.46 -14.92
CA SER A 3 18.52 -11.34 -15.63
C SER A 3 17.50 -12.40 -15.23
N ASP A 4 17.97 -13.59 -14.85
CA ASP A 4 17.12 -14.75 -14.52
C ASP A 4 16.29 -14.58 -13.24
N LEU A 5 16.77 -13.81 -12.26
CA LEU A 5 16.03 -13.57 -11.01
C LEU A 5 14.88 -12.59 -11.19
N SER A 6 14.93 -11.72 -12.21
CA SER A 6 13.90 -10.69 -12.42
C SER A 6 12.54 -11.29 -12.76
N GLY A 7 12.49 -12.34 -13.59
CA GLY A 7 11.25 -13.03 -13.95
C GLY A 7 10.62 -13.76 -12.77
N ALA A 8 11.42 -14.49 -11.98
CA ALA A 8 10.93 -15.20 -10.80
C ALA A 8 10.38 -14.24 -9.73
N VAL A 9 11.05 -13.11 -9.49
CA VAL A 9 10.56 -12.09 -8.55
C VAL A 9 9.21 -11.52 -9.00
N LEU A 10 9.04 -11.22 -10.29
CA LEU A 10 7.77 -10.70 -10.81
C LEU A 10 6.64 -11.72 -10.72
N GLN A 11 6.93 -13.02 -10.91
CA GLN A 11 5.95 -14.08 -10.69
C GLN A 11 5.52 -14.16 -9.22
N VAL A 12 6.47 -14.07 -8.28
CA VAL A 12 6.15 -14.03 -6.84
C VAL A 12 5.30 -12.80 -6.51
N ALA A 13 5.67 -11.62 -7.03
CA ALA A 13 4.88 -10.40 -6.83
C ALA A 13 3.45 -10.54 -7.38
N ALA A 14 3.26 -11.16 -8.54
CA ALA A 14 1.94 -11.45 -9.11
C ALA A 14 1.12 -12.43 -8.24
N MET A 15 1.77 -13.46 -7.66
CA MET A 15 1.10 -14.36 -6.71
C MET A 15 0.70 -13.65 -5.42
N MET A 16 1.55 -12.75 -4.91
CA MET A 16 1.23 -11.92 -3.73
C MET A 16 0.06 -10.96 -4.02
N GLU A 17 0.05 -10.34 -5.19
CA GLU A 17 -1.06 -9.51 -5.66
C GLU A 17 -2.37 -10.30 -5.73
N LEU A 18 -2.32 -11.49 -6.34
CA LEU A 18 -3.48 -12.39 -6.42
C LEU A 18 -4.00 -12.76 -5.03
N ALA A 19 -3.11 -13.10 -4.09
CA ALA A 19 -3.49 -13.42 -2.72
C ALA A 19 -4.17 -12.22 -2.02
N ALA A 20 -3.63 -11.01 -2.18
CA ALA A 20 -4.23 -9.80 -1.61
C ALA A 20 -5.65 -9.56 -2.15
N ARG A 21 -5.84 -9.70 -3.48
CA ARG A 21 -7.15 -9.52 -4.13
C ARG A 21 -8.16 -10.61 -3.76
N THR A 22 -7.73 -11.86 -3.61
CA THR A 22 -8.63 -12.99 -3.35
C THR A 22 -8.89 -13.28 -1.87
N ALA A 23 -8.18 -12.63 -0.93
CA ALA A 23 -8.43 -12.79 0.51
C ALA A 23 -9.92 -12.55 0.85
N PRO A 24 -10.50 -13.22 1.86
CA PRO A 24 -11.90 -13.00 2.23
C PRO A 24 -12.11 -11.55 2.71
N LYS A 25 -13.15 -10.89 2.20
CA LYS A 25 -13.54 -9.53 2.60
C LYS A 25 -14.98 -9.51 3.10
N THR A 26 -15.26 -8.67 4.10
CA THR A 26 -16.62 -8.48 4.61
C THR A 26 -17.57 -8.12 3.46
N ARG A 27 -18.70 -8.84 3.35
CA ARG A 27 -19.70 -8.69 2.28
C ARG A 27 -19.18 -8.94 0.85
N GLY A 28 -17.97 -9.46 0.69
CA GLY A 28 -17.34 -9.61 -0.63
C GLY A 28 -17.00 -8.29 -1.31
N GLU A 29 -17.01 -7.17 -0.56
CA GLU A 29 -16.69 -5.85 -1.10
C GLU A 29 -15.16 -5.68 -1.19
N ASP A 30 -14.67 -5.41 -2.40
CA ASP A 30 -13.23 -5.29 -2.66
C ASP A 30 -12.84 -3.86 -3.04
N PHE A 31 -12.22 -3.17 -2.07
CA PHE A 31 -11.68 -1.82 -2.24
C PHE A 31 -10.16 -1.81 -2.42
N ILE A 32 -9.52 -2.99 -2.46
CA ILE A 32 -8.06 -3.09 -2.57
C ILE A 32 -7.63 -2.68 -3.99
N LYS A 33 -6.60 -1.85 -4.05
CA LYS A 33 -5.84 -1.52 -5.26
C LYS A 33 -4.41 -1.98 -5.09
N THR A 34 -3.88 -2.58 -6.14
CA THR A 34 -2.54 -3.15 -6.18
C THR A 34 -1.77 -2.58 -7.37
N MET A 35 -0.46 -2.49 -7.22
CA MET A 35 0.46 -2.17 -8.32
C MET A 35 1.81 -2.80 -8.02
N ILE A 36 2.33 -3.59 -8.96
CA ILE A 36 3.71 -4.07 -8.93
C ILE A 36 4.58 -3.01 -9.61
N VAL A 37 5.61 -2.53 -8.93
CA VAL A 37 6.61 -1.62 -9.48
C VAL A 37 7.98 -2.30 -9.52
N SER A 38 8.68 -2.15 -10.64
CA SER A 38 10.02 -2.70 -10.86
C SER A 38 10.77 -1.83 -11.88
N GLY A 39 12.06 -2.09 -12.06
CA GLY A 39 12.89 -1.38 -13.03
C GLY A 39 12.91 0.15 -12.81
N GLU A 40 12.68 0.91 -13.88
CA GLU A 40 12.69 2.38 -13.86
C GLU A 40 11.65 2.97 -12.90
N ARG A 41 10.44 2.41 -12.88
CA ARG A 41 9.35 2.92 -12.02
C ARG A 41 9.66 2.76 -10.53
N LEU A 42 10.36 1.69 -10.16
CA LEU A 42 10.83 1.47 -8.79
C LEU A 42 11.92 2.48 -8.41
N ARG A 43 12.84 2.79 -9.34
CA ARG A 43 13.85 3.85 -9.13
C ARG A 43 13.19 5.22 -8.93
N GLU A 44 12.23 5.58 -9.79
CA GLU A 44 11.48 6.83 -9.67
C GLU A 44 10.76 6.93 -8.31
N LEU A 45 10.12 5.85 -7.88
CA LEU A 45 9.46 5.79 -6.57
C LEU A 45 10.46 6.03 -5.43
N SER A 46 11.58 5.30 -5.42
CA SER A 46 12.64 5.46 -4.41
C SER A 46 13.15 6.90 -4.36
N GLU A 47 13.50 7.48 -5.51
CA GLU A 47 14.03 8.85 -5.58
C GLU A 47 13.03 9.87 -5.05
N ASN A 48 11.74 9.70 -5.37
CA ASN A 48 10.70 10.58 -4.87
C ASN A 48 10.49 10.43 -3.35
N MET A 49 10.64 9.22 -2.79
CA MET A 49 10.60 9.01 -1.34
C MET A 49 11.75 9.75 -0.64
N VAL A 50 12.99 9.63 -1.15
CA VAL A 50 14.16 10.34 -0.58
C VAL A 50 14.00 11.86 -0.73
N LYS A 51 13.55 12.35 -1.88
CA LYS A 51 13.28 13.79 -2.07
C LYS A 51 12.22 14.28 -1.08
N PHE A 52 11.16 13.52 -0.87
CA PHE A 52 10.13 13.85 0.11
C PHE A 52 10.69 13.91 1.54
N GLY A 53 11.46 12.90 1.96
CA GLY A 53 12.11 12.87 3.27
C GLY A 53 13.02 14.06 3.53
N ALA A 54 13.86 14.40 2.55
CA ALA A 54 14.74 15.57 2.60
C ALA A 54 13.95 16.89 2.72
N VAL A 55 12.94 17.11 1.87
CA VAL A 55 12.13 18.34 1.86
C VAL A 55 11.34 18.49 3.16
N ARG A 56 10.80 17.40 3.70
CA ARG A 56 9.95 17.41 4.90
C ARG A 56 10.73 17.20 6.20
N LYS A 57 12.06 17.00 6.13
CA LYS A 57 12.93 16.65 7.26
C LYS A 57 12.46 15.37 8.00
N LYS A 58 11.95 14.40 7.25
CA LYS A 58 11.47 13.11 7.76
C LYS A 58 12.42 12.00 7.31
N GLY A 59 13.53 11.83 8.05
CA GLY A 59 14.60 10.90 7.69
C GLY A 59 14.18 9.42 7.55
N GLY A 60 13.01 9.04 8.06
CA GLY A 60 12.42 7.72 7.82
C GLY A 60 12.19 7.43 6.33
N PHE A 61 11.76 8.45 5.56
CA PHE A 61 11.53 8.30 4.12
C PHE A 61 12.82 8.14 3.33
N ASP A 62 13.94 8.72 3.78
CA ASP A 62 15.25 8.56 3.14
C ASP A 62 15.75 7.12 3.26
N ARG A 63 15.63 6.55 4.46
CA ARG A 63 15.93 5.14 4.74
C ARG A 63 15.03 4.23 3.92
N ASP A 64 13.72 4.47 3.93
CA ASP A 64 12.76 3.59 3.25
C ASP A 64 12.88 3.68 1.73
N GLY A 65 13.15 4.86 1.18
CA GLY A 65 13.48 5.02 -0.23
C GLY A 65 14.71 4.20 -0.63
N SER A 66 15.76 4.22 0.20
CA SER A 66 16.96 3.40 -0.02
C SER A 66 16.67 1.90 -0.02
N ASN A 67 15.78 1.43 0.87
CA ASN A 67 15.32 0.04 0.89
C ASN A 67 14.51 -0.32 -0.38
N VAL A 68 13.67 0.61 -0.86
CA VAL A 68 12.95 0.44 -2.13
C VAL A 68 13.93 0.33 -3.30
N ALA A 69 14.93 1.20 -3.40
CA ALA A 69 15.97 1.12 -4.44
C ALA A 69 16.77 -0.18 -4.42
N ALA A 70 16.98 -0.76 -3.24
CA ALA A 70 17.67 -2.05 -3.08
C ALA A 70 16.80 -3.26 -3.45
N SER A 71 15.49 -3.07 -3.68
CA SER A 71 14.56 -4.14 -4.00
C SER A 71 14.47 -4.42 -5.51
N SER A 72 14.29 -5.68 -5.90
CA SER A 72 14.07 -6.05 -7.31
C SER A 72 12.68 -5.67 -7.84
N ALA A 73 11.68 -5.68 -6.95
CA ALA A 73 10.31 -5.24 -7.21
C ALA A 73 9.63 -4.89 -5.88
N VAL A 74 8.57 -4.07 -5.93
CA VAL A 74 7.71 -3.74 -4.79
C VAL A 74 6.25 -3.95 -5.20
N LEU A 75 5.47 -4.61 -4.35
CA LEU A 75 4.01 -4.67 -4.47
C LEU A 75 3.40 -3.57 -3.58
N LEU A 76 2.81 -2.57 -4.20
CA LEU A 76 2.02 -1.55 -3.51
C LEU A 76 0.61 -2.07 -3.29
N VAL A 77 0.10 -1.96 -2.06
CA VAL A 77 -1.26 -2.33 -1.68
C VAL A 77 -1.90 -1.14 -0.98
N GLY A 78 -3.03 -0.68 -1.49
CA GLY A 78 -3.78 0.43 -0.93
C GLY A 78 -5.29 0.17 -0.98
N LEU A 79 -6.05 1.05 -0.31
CA LEU A 79 -7.51 1.06 -0.38
C LEU A 79 -7.94 2.30 -1.15
N LYS A 80 -8.98 2.17 -1.98
CA LYS A 80 -9.59 3.31 -2.68
C LYS A 80 -11.09 3.34 -2.44
N ASP A 81 -11.59 4.48 -1.99
CA ASP A 81 -13.01 4.76 -1.75
C ASP A 81 -13.68 3.71 -0.85
N ALA A 82 -12.93 3.18 0.12
CA ALA A 82 -13.41 2.15 1.04
C ALA A 82 -14.51 2.69 1.95
N LYS A 83 -15.58 1.91 2.09
CA LYS A 83 -16.75 2.28 2.89
C LYS A 83 -16.93 1.32 4.06
N ALA A 84 -17.61 1.80 5.10
CA ALA A 84 -18.05 0.93 6.18
C ALA A 84 -19.00 -0.15 5.65
N ALA A 85 -18.82 -1.40 6.10
CA ALA A 85 -19.66 -2.53 5.70
C ALA A 85 -21.13 -2.41 6.12
N GLY A 86 -21.47 -1.43 6.99
CA GLY A 86 -22.85 -1.18 7.43
C GLY A 86 -23.42 -2.24 8.37
N LEU A 87 -22.56 -3.06 9.01
CA LEU A 87 -22.98 -4.15 9.88
C LEU A 87 -23.09 -3.78 11.37
N ASN A 88 -22.76 -2.53 11.74
CA ASN A 88 -22.70 -2.07 13.13
C ASN A 88 -21.90 -3.00 14.05
N CYS A 89 -20.80 -3.58 13.54
CA CYS A 89 -20.06 -4.65 14.22
C CYS A 89 -19.05 -4.17 15.30
N GLY A 90 -18.76 -2.87 15.39
CA GLY A 90 -17.82 -2.31 16.36
C GLY A 90 -16.33 -2.57 16.09
N ALA A 91 -15.96 -3.35 15.08
CA ALA A 91 -14.56 -3.72 14.82
C ALA A 91 -13.61 -2.54 14.49
N CYS A 92 -14.17 -1.39 14.11
CA CYS A 92 -13.43 -0.15 13.84
C CYS A 92 -13.24 0.73 15.10
N GLY A 93 -13.73 0.30 16.27
CA GLY A 93 -13.67 1.07 17.51
C GLY A 93 -14.81 2.08 17.73
N TYR A 94 -15.75 2.20 16.78
CA TYR A 94 -16.94 3.05 16.91
C TYR A 94 -18.18 2.23 17.31
N PRO A 95 -19.16 2.82 18.04
CA PRO A 95 -20.34 2.11 18.51
C PRO A 95 -21.27 1.63 17.40
N ASN A 96 -21.30 2.32 16.26
CA ASN A 96 -22.07 1.94 15.07
C ASN A 96 -21.45 2.57 13.80
N CYS A 97 -21.96 2.18 12.63
CA CYS A 97 -21.46 2.66 11.35
C CYS A 97 -21.82 4.12 11.05
N GLU A 98 -22.81 4.72 11.71
CA GLU A 98 -23.14 6.14 11.57
C GLU A 98 -22.09 7.00 12.28
N ALA A 99 -21.74 6.64 13.51
CA ALA A 99 -20.67 7.31 14.27
C ALA A 99 -19.32 7.27 13.53
N LEU A 100 -18.99 6.16 12.85
CA LEU A 100 -17.80 6.08 12.01
C LEU A 100 -17.87 7.03 10.78
N LYS A 101 -19.05 7.19 10.16
CA LYS A 101 -19.21 8.09 9.01
C LYS A 101 -19.11 9.55 9.39
N GLU A 102 -19.56 9.90 10.58
CA GLU A 102 -19.48 11.25 11.14
C GLU A 102 -18.08 11.57 11.67
N ALA A 103 -17.26 10.55 11.93
CA ALA A 103 -15.89 10.75 12.35
C ALA A 103 -15.12 11.54 11.29
N PRO A 104 -14.42 12.63 11.67
CA PRO A 104 -13.63 13.39 10.73
C PRO A 104 -12.52 12.53 10.16
N ALA A 105 -12.19 12.74 8.88
CA ALA A 105 -10.98 12.19 8.32
C ALA A 105 -9.79 12.71 9.15
N VAL A 106 -8.98 11.79 9.66
CA VAL A 106 -7.75 12.15 10.36
C VAL A 106 -6.73 12.54 9.29
N ASP A 107 -6.68 13.83 8.98
CA ASP A 107 -5.67 14.40 8.10
C ASP A 107 -4.39 14.68 8.91
N ILE A 108 -3.61 13.62 9.10
CA ILE A 108 -2.27 13.72 9.68
C ILE A 108 -1.24 13.57 8.57
N GLU A 109 -0.34 14.54 8.51
CA GLU A 109 0.77 14.51 7.58
C GLU A 109 1.79 13.46 8.08
N PHE A 110 1.79 12.27 7.46
CA PHE A 110 2.74 11.16 7.71
C PHE A 110 4.18 11.64 7.73
#